data_AF-A0A7Y6YH22-F1
#
_entry.id   AF-A0A7Y6YH22-F1
#
_cell.length_a   1.000
_cell.length_b   1.000
_cell.length_c   1.000
_cell.angle_alpha   90.00
_cell.angle_beta   90.00
_cell.angle_gamma   90.00
#
_symmetry.space_group_name_H-M   'P 1'
#
loop_
_entity.id
_entity.type
_entity.pdbx_description
1 polymer ?
#
loop_
_entity_poly.entity_id
_entity_poly.type
_entity_poly.pdbx_seq_one_letter_code
_entity_poly.pdbx_strand_id
1 'polypeptide(L)'
;MSAAYKILGLPDGASMDEVKKTYRKLAKKWHPDSSTHPEAEVRFSQIAMAYERIQEWEREGRPEDNLAYFLLLKRKAEEYEERKKKAYEKKQEMRKRILKLRRQQDREQLRQYKYAFYLLVGFALVYVTITQSINLYEMYRISSNPAETFAVIEEQDRYTVYYVFYVGDTRYVSDARVRYSRNHNKSLNGMPIQLHDSFKVRYSKDNPEYNEIDFQSPSQETLLRYFNKTEIQLRKLYPSSFDYLSNETVHSATKCVAVKLYDVFGFDGMADLIYYNESFLENGSNNSGTYEDLVTDSRFAQCFSSCNVPIPQEIQDR
;
A
#
# COMPACT_ATOMS: atom_id res chain seq x y z
N MET A 1 17.63 27.28 -71.80
CA MET A 1 16.84 27.61 -70.59
C MET A 1 17.37 26.82 -69.41
N SER A 2 18.14 27.49 -68.56
CA SER A 2 18.71 26.96 -67.33
C SER A 2 17.61 26.60 -66.34
N ALA A 3 17.80 25.48 -65.63
CA ALA A 3 16.84 25.00 -64.64
C ALA A 3 16.55 26.05 -63.54
N ALA A 4 17.53 26.87 -63.14
CA ALA A 4 17.35 27.88 -62.10
C ALA A 4 16.43 29.03 -62.53
N TYR A 5 16.62 29.60 -63.73
CA TYR A 5 15.72 30.63 -64.27
C TYR A 5 14.31 30.08 -64.49
N LYS A 6 14.20 28.82 -64.93
CA LYS A 6 12.91 28.12 -65.08
C LYS A 6 12.16 27.93 -63.75
N ILE A 7 12.86 27.60 -62.65
CA ILE A 7 12.26 27.46 -61.31
C ILE A 7 11.70 28.81 -60.82
N LEU A 8 12.37 29.93 -61.12
CA LEU A 8 11.88 31.27 -60.80
C LEU A 8 10.84 31.79 -61.82
N GLY A 9 10.60 31.07 -62.91
CA GLY A 9 9.68 31.49 -63.98
C GLY A 9 10.19 32.68 -64.80
N LEU A 10 11.51 32.85 -64.89
CA LEU A 10 12.16 33.95 -65.61
C LEU A 10 12.85 33.43 -66.89
N PRO A 11 13.03 34.28 -67.92
CA PRO A 11 13.83 33.93 -69.09
C PRO A 11 15.32 33.80 -68.72
N ASP A 12 16.07 33.01 -69.51
CA ASP A 12 17.52 32.90 -69.34
C ASP A 12 18.18 34.26 -69.57
N GLY A 13 19.00 34.71 -68.61
CA GLY A 13 19.65 36.01 -68.68
C GLY A 13 18.80 37.18 -68.17
N ALA A 14 17.68 36.92 -67.50
CA ALA A 14 16.94 37.95 -66.77
C ALA A 14 17.85 38.69 -65.78
N SER A 15 17.62 40.00 -65.64
CA SER A 15 18.46 40.87 -64.81
C SER A 15 18.41 40.48 -63.33
N MET A 16 19.49 40.74 -62.59
CA MET A 16 19.53 40.42 -61.16
C MET A 16 18.44 41.12 -60.33
N ASP A 17 17.96 42.27 -60.78
CA ASP A 17 16.87 42.98 -60.14
C ASP A 17 15.52 42.26 -60.35
N GLU A 18 15.27 41.73 -61.54
CA GLU A 18 14.09 40.89 -61.83
C GLU A 18 14.15 39.56 -61.04
N VAL A 19 15.33 38.97 -60.94
CA VAL A 19 15.58 37.74 -60.17
C VAL A 19 15.31 37.97 -58.68
N LYS A 20 15.84 39.04 -58.08
CA LYS A 20 15.59 39.42 -56.67
C LYS A 20 14.11 39.69 -56.41
N LYS A 21 13.45 40.44 -57.28
CA LYS A 21 12.03 40.78 -57.15
C LYS A 21 11.15 39.53 -57.19
N THR A 22 11.45 38.61 -58.10
CA THR A 22 10.69 37.38 -58.29
C THR A 22 10.95 36.38 -57.16
N TYR A 23 12.20 36.24 -56.70
CA TYR A 23 12.56 35.45 -55.53
C TYR A 23 11.79 35.91 -54.29
N ARG A 24 11.79 37.20 -53.96
CA ARG A 24 11.05 37.73 -52.79
C ARG A 24 9.55 37.42 -52.87
N LYS A 25 8.95 37.57 -54.06
CA LYS A 25 7.53 37.25 -54.30
C LYS A 25 7.23 35.77 -54.08
N LEU A 26 8.07 34.88 -54.60
CA LEU A 26 7.90 33.44 -54.49
C LEU A 26 8.23 32.92 -53.08
N ALA A 27 9.26 33.45 -52.43
CA ALA A 27 9.65 33.14 -51.05
C ALA A 27 8.52 33.48 -50.08
N LYS A 28 7.87 34.65 -50.22
CA LYS A 28 6.70 35.02 -49.40
C LYS A 28 5.51 34.09 -49.65
N LYS A 29 5.29 33.65 -50.89
CA LYS A 29 4.18 32.76 -51.26
C LYS A 29 4.37 31.33 -50.72
N TRP A 30 5.60 30.84 -50.70
CA TRP A 30 5.93 29.45 -50.37
C TRP A 30 6.62 29.29 -49.01
N HIS A 31 6.73 30.34 -48.19
CA HIS A 31 7.38 30.26 -46.88
C HIS A 31 6.70 29.19 -45.99
N PRO A 32 7.46 28.29 -45.35
CA PRO A 32 6.90 27.17 -44.57
C PRO A 32 5.99 27.65 -43.42
N ASP A 33 6.28 28.82 -42.84
CA ASP A 33 5.47 29.36 -41.75
C ASP A 33 4.16 30.06 -42.19
N SER A 34 4.07 30.52 -43.45
CA SER A 34 2.90 31.30 -43.92
C SER A 34 2.09 30.62 -45.03
N SER A 35 2.58 29.51 -45.57
CA SER A 35 1.93 28.76 -46.64
C SER A 35 1.36 27.45 -46.08
N THR A 36 0.09 27.16 -46.38
CA THR A 36 -0.58 25.92 -45.96
C THR A 36 -0.40 24.78 -46.96
N HIS A 37 0.38 24.99 -48.03
CA HIS A 37 0.55 24.00 -49.09
C HIS A 37 1.52 22.89 -48.65
N PRO A 38 1.21 21.59 -48.85
CA PRO A 38 2.06 20.49 -48.39
C PRO A 38 3.45 20.46 -49.02
N GLU A 39 3.60 21.03 -50.23
CA GLU A 39 4.89 21.19 -50.90
C GLU A 39 5.65 22.48 -50.56
N ALA A 40 5.16 23.30 -49.62
CA ALA A 40 5.72 24.62 -49.36
C ALA A 40 7.22 24.59 -49.04
N GLU A 41 7.64 23.68 -48.14
CA GLU A 41 9.05 23.51 -47.78
C GLU A 41 9.93 23.11 -48.98
N VAL A 42 9.47 22.17 -49.79
CA VAL A 42 10.19 21.68 -50.98
C VAL A 42 10.30 22.78 -52.05
N ARG A 43 9.20 23.49 -52.32
CA ARG A 43 9.17 24.58 -53.30
C ARG A 43 10.02 25.76 -52.85
N PHE A 44 9.93 26.13 -51.57
CA PHE A 44 10.74 27.20 -50.99
C PHE A 44 12.24 26.89 -51.11
N SER A 45 12.64 25.66 -50.79
CA SER A 45 14.02 25.19 -50.93
C SER A 45 14.50 25.27 -52.39
N GLN A 46 13.69 24.80 -53.36
CA GLN A 46 14.01 24.91 -54.79
C GLN A 46 14.15 26.36 -55.26
N ILE A 47 13.27 27.25 -54.82
CA ILE A 47 13.29 28.69 -55.14
C ILE A 47 14.53 29.35 -54.56
N ALA A 48 14.89 29.04 -53.32
CA ALA A 48 16.10 29.54 -52.66
C ALA A 48 17.37 29.06 -53.38
N MET A 49 17.48 27.75 -53.67
CA MET A 49 18.60 27.19 -54.42
C MET A 49 18.74 27.80 -55.82
N ALA A 50 17.62 28.03 -56.53
CA ALA A 50 17.64 28.65 -57.84
C ALA A 50 18.13 30.10 -57.79
N TYR A 51 17.68 30.87 -56.79
CA TYR A 51 18.12 32.25 -56.57
C TYR A 51 19.61 32.33 -56.20
N GLU A 52 20.06 31.53 -55.22
CA GLU A 52 21.47 31.45 -54.83
C GLU A 52 22.36 31.08 -56.02
N ARG A 53 21.91 30.14 -56.86
CA ARG A 53 22.65 29.70 -58.04
C ARG A 53 22.81 30.82 -59.07
N ILE A 54 21.76 31.61 -59.31
CA ILE A 54 21.83 32.75 -60.23
C ILE A 54 22.72 33.86 -59.64
N GLN A 55 22.66 34.10 -58.32
CA GLN A 55 23.59 35.02 -57.65
C GLN A 55 25.06 34.58 -57.75
N GLU A 56 25.31 33.27 -57.65
CA GLU A 56 26.65 32.71 -57.83
C GLU A 56 27.13 32.89 -59.27
N TRP A 57 26.27 32.66 -60.27
CA TRP A 57 26.59 32.95 -61.67
C TRP A 57 26.91 34.42 -61.94
N GLU A 58 26.19 35.35 -61.31
CA GLU A 58 26.47 36.78 -61.46
C GLU A 58 27.88 37.13 -60.93
N ARG A 59 28.28 36.52 -59.81
CA ARG A 59 29.53 36.85 -59.11
C ARG A 59 30.75 36.14 -59.69
N GLU A 60 30.59 34.89 -60.10
CA GLU A 60 31.69 34.02 -60.54
C GLU A 60 31.71 33.81 -62.07
N GLY A 61 30.72 34.35 -62.78
CA GLY A 61 30.45 34.04 -64.18
C GLY A 61 29.64 32.74 -64.31
N ARG A 62 28.75 32.68 -65.31
CA ARG A 62 28.06 31.44 -65.66
C ARG A 62 29.10 30.50 -66.30
N PRO A 63 29.37 29.31 -65.74
CA PRO A 63 30.34 28.39 -66.33
C PRO A 63 29.90 28.05 -67.76
N GLU A 64 30.72 28.36 -68.75
CA GLU A 64 30.49 27.92 -70.14
C GLU A 64 30.66 26.40 -70.25
N ASP A 65 31.61 25.85 -69.49
CA ASP A 65 31.85 24.42 -69.38
C ASP A 65 31.04 23.78 -68.24
N ASN A 66 29.97 23.10 -68.62
CA ASN A 66 29.12 22.31 -67.71
C ASN A 66 29.91 21.24 -66.92
N LEU A 67 31.07 20.79 -67.44
CA LEU A 67 31.86 19.74 -66.83
C LEU A 67 32.58 20.19 -65.55
N ALA A 68 33.25 21.35 -65.56
CA ALA A 68 34.00 21.84 -64.40
C ALA A 68 33.08 22.10 -63.20
N TYR A 69 31.92 22.69 -63.45
CA TYR A 69 30.92 22.95 -62.43
C TYR A 69 30.29 21.65 -61.87
N PHE A 70 29.99 20.69 -62.74
CA PHE A 70 29.47 19.38 -62.33
C PHE A 70 30.46 18.63 -61.43
N LEU A 71 31.75 18.65 -61.78
CA LEU A 71 32.82 18.03 -60.98
C LEU A 71 32.95 18.67 -59.59
N LEU A 72 32.81 20.00 -59.49
CA LEU A 72 32.82 20.72 -58.21
C LEU A 72 31.62 20.33 -57.32
N LEU A 73 30.42 20.27 -57.89
CA LEU A 73 29.23 19.83 -57.15
C LEU A 73 29.36 18.38 -56.68
N LYS A 74 29.89 17.50 -57.52
CA LYS A 74 30.16 16.11 -57.16
C LYS A 74 31.13 16.03 -55.99
N ARG A 75 32.24 16.78 -56.02
CA ARG A 75 33.19 16.87 -54.90
C ARG A 75 32.52 17.39 -53.61
N LYS A 76 31.73 18.48 -53.69
CA LYS A 76 31.01 19.02 -52.52
C LYS A 76 30.00 18.02 -51.94
N ALA A 77 29.32 17.26 -52.79
CA ALA A 77 28.38 16.21 -52.37
C ALA A 77 29.11 15.04 -51.68
N GLU A 78 30.25 14.60 -52.23
CA GLU A 78 31.11 13.59 -51.62
C GLU A 78 31.65 14.04 -50.25
N GLU A 79 32.14 15.28 -50.15
CA GLU A 79 32.60 15.87 -48.88
C GLU A 79 31.47 15.97 -47.84
N TYR A 80 30.25 16.34 -48.28
CA TYR A 80 29.08 16.41 -47.42
C TYR A 80 28.68 15.03 -46.86
N GLU A 81 28.62 14.00 -47.70
CA GLU A 81 28.33 12.63 -47.27
C GLU A 81 29.41 12.09 -46.33
N GLU A 82 30.68 12.39 -46.58
CA GLU A 82 31.77 12.01 -45.68
C GLU A 82 31.64 12.68 -44.30
N ARG A 83 31.34 13.99 -44.25
CA ARG A 83 31.07 14.72 -42.99
C ARG A 83 29.88 14.14 -42.23
N LYS A 84 28.80 13.82 -42.95
CA LYS A 84 27.59 13.21 -42.38
C LYS A 84 27.88 11.83 -41.80
N LYS A 85 28.67 11.00 -42.49
CA LYS A 85 29.12 9.70 -42.01
C LYS A 85 29.95 9.83 -40.73
N LYS A 86 30.95 10.72 -40.72
CA LYS A 86 31.78 11.00 -39.52
C LYS A 86 30.93 11.50 -38.33
N ALA A 87 29.97 12.39 -38.58
CA ALA A 87 29.06 12.88 -37.54
C ALA A 87 28.16 11.75 -36.99
N TYR A 88 27.69 10.85 -37.84
CA TYR A 88 26.91 9.67 -37.44
C TYR A 88 27.72 8.71 -36.58
N GLU A 89 28.95 8.39 -36.99
CA GLU A 89 29.88 7.54 -36.22
C GLU A 89 30.19 8.14 -34.85
N LYS A 90 30.52 9.45 -34.80
CA LYS A 90 30.76 10.17 -33.53
C LYS A 90 29.53 10.14 -32.62
N LYS A 91 28.32 10.29 -33.17
CA LYS A 91 27.07 10.19 -32.41
C LYS A 91 26.84 8.78 -31.85
N GLN A 92 27.14 7.74 -32.61
CA GLN A 92 27.06 6.35 -32.13
C GLN A 92 28.07 6.09 -31.00
N GLU A 93 29.30 6.57 -31.15
CA GLU A 93 30.33 6.41 -30.13
C GLU A 93 29.95 7.15 -28.84
N MET A 94 29.46 8.39 -28.94
CA MET A 94 28.96 9.16 -27.80
C MET A 94 27.81 8.43 -27.09
N ARG A 95 26.86 7.85 -27.83
CA ARG A 95 25.77 7.04 -27.25
C ARG A 95 26.31 5.85 -26.47
N LYS A 96 27.31 5.13 -27.01
CA LYS A 96 27.95 3.99 -26.31
C LYS A 96 28.66 4.46 -25.03
N ARG A 97 29.36 5.60 -25.06
CA ARG A 97 30.00 6.20 -23.88
C ARG A 97 28.98 6.58 -22.81
N ILE A 98 27.89 7.26 -23.17
CA ILE A 98 26.82 7.63 -22.24
C ILE A 98 26.18 6.39 -21.60
N LEU A 99 25.88 5.36 -22.39
CA LEU A 99 25.31 4.11 -21.88
C LEU A 99 26.26 3.44 -20.86
N LYS A 100 27.57 3.46 -21.13
CA LYS A 100 28.58 2.91 -20.23
C LYS A 100 28.64 3.69 -18.91
N LEU A 101 28.62 5.02 -18.96
CA LEU A 101 28.62 5.89 -17.78
C LEU A 101 27.36 5.70 -16.94
N ARG A 102 26.17 5.64 -17.57
CA ARG A 102 24.90 5.35 -16.87
C ARG A 102 24.98 4.00 -16.15
N ARG A 103 25.43 2.95 -16.81
CA ARG A 103 25.63 1.62 -16.18
C ARG A 103 26.62 1.62 -15.02
N GLN A 104 27.57 2.56 -14.98
CA GLN A 104 28.49 2.71 -13.85
C GLN A 104 27.80 3.44 -12.70
N GLN A 105 27.11 4.55 -12.99
CA GLN A 105 26.31 5.29 -12.01
C GLN A 105 25.22 4.41 -11.39
N ASP A 106 24.46 3.65 -12.20
CA ASP A 106 23.43 2.73 -11.72
C ASP A 106 24.02 1.66 -10.78
N ARG A 107 25.24 1.19 -11.05
CA ARG A 107 25.93 0.21 -10.20
C ARG A 107 26.34 0.82 -8.85
N GLU A 108 26.82 2.06 -8.86
CA GLU A 108 27.19 2.78 -7.63
C GLU A 108 25.96 3.10 -6.79
N GLN A 109 24.89 3.60 -7.42
CA GLN A 109 23.60 3.82 -6.77
C GLN A 109 23.04 2.53 -6.20
N LEU A 110 23.02 1.43 -6.97
CA LEU A 110 22.57 0.13 -6.48
C LEU A 110 23.40 -0.34 -5.28
N ARG A 111 24.71 -0.10 -5.29
CA ARG A 111 25.58 -0.43 -4.15
C ARG A 111 25.20 0.38 -2.91
N GLN A 112 24.97 1.70 -3.07
CA GLN A 112 24.52 2.56 -1.97
C GLN A 112 23.16 2.11 -1.43
N TYR A 113 22.19 1.81 -2.30
CA TYR A 113 20.88 1.29 -1.89
C TYR A 113 20.98 -0.06 -1.18
N LYS A 114 21.86 -0.96 -1.63
CA LYS A 114 22.12 -2.22 -0.94
C LYS A 114 22.65 -2.00 0.48
N TYR A 115 23.62 -1.09 0.66
CA TYR A 115 24.11 -0.77 1.99
C TYR A 115 23.03 -0.13 2.88
N ALA A 116 22.25 0.81 2.36
CA ALA A 116 21.13 1.42 3.08
C ALA A 116 20.10 0.37 3.49
N PHE A 117 19.77 -0.56 2.60
CA PHE A 117 18.88 -1.69 2.88
C PHE A 117 19.44 -2.59 3.99
N TYR A 118 20.72 -2.99 3.90
CA TYR A 118 21.33 -3.81 4.95
C TYR A 118 21.39 -3.11 6.31
N LEU A 119 21.61 -1.79 6.33
CA LEU A 119 21.53 -1.01 7.57
C LEU A 119 20.11 -1.02 8.14
N LEU A 120 19.10 -0.79 7.31
CA LEU A 120 17.70 -0.83 7.75
C LEU A 120 17.35 -2.20 8.33
N VAL A 121 17.67 -3.29 7.61
CA VAL A 121 17.45 -4.66 8.11
C VAL A 121 18.23 -4.91 9.39
N GLY A 122 19.48 -4.45 9.49
CA GLY A 122 20.28 -4.55 10.70
C GLY A 122 19.63 -3.85 11.89
N PHE A 123 19.16 -2.62 11.72
CA PHE A 123 18.44 -1.88 12.77
C PHE A 123 17.13 -2.57 13.16
N ALA A 124 16.36 -3.08 12.20
CA ALA A 124 15.14 -3.83 12.48
C ALA A 124 15.44 -5.09 13.30
N LEU A 125 16.50 -5.84 12.96
CA LEU A 125 16.93 -7.02 13.72
C LEU A 125 17.36 -6.65 15.14
N VAL A 126 18.16 -5.60 15.32
CA VAL A 126 18.58 -5.12 16.65
C VAL A 126 17.38 -4.68 17.49
N TYR A 127 16.42 -3.98 16.88
CA TYR A 127 15.20 -3.58 17.58
C TYR A 127 14.38 -4.80 18.03
N VAL A 128 14.21 -5.80 17.16
CA VAL A 128 13.49 -7.03 17.49
C VAL A 128 14.23 -7.81 18.58
N THR A 129 15.56 -7.95 18.51
CA THR A 129 16.30 -8.68 19.54
C THR A 129 16.24 -7.98 20.90
N ILE A 130 16.34 -6.66 20.94
CA ILE A 130 16.22 -5.89 22.19
C ILE A 130 14.83 -6.08 22.81
N THR A 131 13.77 -5.87 22.03
CA THR A 131 12.38 -5.99 22.52
C THR A 131 12.06 -7.40 23.00
N GLN A 132 12.47 -8.44 22.24
CA GLN A 132 12.30 -9.84 22.67
C GLN A 132 13.12 -10.17 23.92
N SER A 133 14.33 -9.60 24.06
CA SER A 133 15.17 -9.81 25.24
C SER A 133 14.57 -9.19 26.50
N ILE A 134 13.97 -8.00 26.39
CA ILE A 134 13.26 -7.35 27.51
C ILE A 134 12.07 -8.19 27.94
N ASN A 135 11.20 -8.58 26.99
CA ASN A 135 10.03 -9.42 27.28
C ASN A 135 10.45 -10.76 27.92
N LEU A 136 11.51 -11.40 27.40
CA LEU A 136 12.04 -12.64 27.96
C LEU A 136 12.55 -12.44 29.40
N TYR A 137 13.21 -11.32 29.67
CA TYR A 137 13.70 -10.98 31.00
C TYR A 137 12.55 -10.77 31.98
N GLU A 138 11.50 -10.03 31.60
CA GLU A 138 10.30 -9.84 32.44
C GLU A 138 9.63 -11.19 32.74
N MET A 139 9.42 -12.02 31.72
CA MET A 139 8.85 -13.37 31.90
C MET A 139 9.71 -14.24 32.82
N TYR A 140 11.03 -14.17 32.70
CA TYR A 140 11.94 -14.88 33.59
C TYR A 140 11.82 -14.38 35.04
N ARG A 141 11.75 -13.06 35.26
CA ARG A 141 11.58 -12.46 36.59
C ARG A 141 10.26 -12.91 37.24
N ILE A 142 9.17 -12.91 36.50
CA ILE A 142 7.85 -13.38 36.97
C ILE A 142 7.89 -14.88 37.31
N SER A 143 8.43 -15.71 36.42
CA SER A 143 8.40 -17.17 36.54
C SER A 143 9.40 -17.77 37.54
N SER A 144 10.47 -17.05 37.89
CA SER A 144 11.50 -17.53 38.82
C SER A 144 11.00 -17.77 40.25
N ASN A 145 10.13 -16.89 40.77
CA ASN A 145 9.51 -16.99 42.09
C ASN A 145 8.09 -16.40 42.06
N PRO A 146 7.12 -17.10 41.44
CA PRO A 146 5.81 -16.53 41.14
C PRO A 146 4.86 -16.55 42.34
N ALA A 147 3.95 -15.57 42.36
CA ALA A 147 2.73 -15.56 43.14
C ALA A 147 1.54 -15.11 42.27
N GLU A 148 0.33 -15.39 42.73
CA GLU A 148 -0.91 -14.96 42.07
C GLU A 148 -1.81 -14.23 43.06
N THR A 149 -2.53 -13.24 42.56
CA THR A 149 -3.65 -12.57 43.25
C THR A 149 -4.65 -12.09 42.20
N PHE A 150 -5.68 -11.34 42.61
CA PHE A 150 -6.57 -10.67 41.68
C PHE A 150 -6.18 -9.20 41.50
N ALA A 151 -6.15 -8.76 40.25
CA ALA A 151 -6.07 -7.36 39.88
C ALA A 151 -7.45 -6.85 39.47
N VAL A 152 -7.72 -5.57 39.72
CA VAL A 152 -8.96 -4.89 39.35
C VAL A 152 -8.65 -3.81 38.34
N ILE A 153 -9.45 -3.72 37.28
CA ILE A 153 -9.35 -2.67 36.25
C ILE A 153 -9.90 -1.36 36.81
N GLU A 154 -9.05 -0.34 37.00
CA GLU A 154 -9.47 0.96 37.56
C GLU A 154 -9.57 2.07 36.51
N GLU A 155 -8.77 1.99 35.44
CA GLU A 155 -8.75 3.01 34.38
C GLU A 155 -8.53 2.36 33.01
N GLN A 156 -8.98 3.04 31.95
CA GLN A 156 -8.85 2.55 30.58
C GLN A 156 -8.60 3.71 29.61
N ASP A 157 -7.56 3.54 28.79
CA ASP A 157 -7.28 4.34 27.61
C ASP A 157 -7.60 3.54 26.34
N ARG A 158 -7.52 4.18 25.17
CA ARG A 158 -7.62 3.46 23.90
C ARG A 158 -6.49 2.43 23.79
N TYR A 159 -6.83 1.14 23.71
CA TYR A 159 -5.90 -0.01 23.63
C TYR A 159 -5.10 -0.34 24.90
N THR A 160 -5.35 0.32 26.03
CA THR A 160 -4.64 0.06 27.28
C THR A 160 -5.61 0.07 28.44
N VAL A 161 -5.44 -0.86 29.38
CA VAL A 161 -6.14 -0.84 30.68
C VAL A 161 -5.12 -0.76 31.80
N TYR A 162 -5.44 0.00 32.84
CA TYR A 162 -4.64 0.09 34.04
C TYR A 162 -5.33 -0.71 35.14
N TYR A 163 -4.55 -1.60 35.75
CA TYR A 163 -5.03 -2.50 36.77
C TYR A 163 -4.23 -2.36 38.04
N VAL A 164 -4.90 -2.70 39.13
CA VAL A 164 -4.40 -2.54 40.48
C VAL A 164 -4.51 -3.84 41.23
N PHE A 165 -3.45 -4.21 41.94
CA PHE A 165 -3.44 -5.38 42.80
C PHE A 165 -2.67 -5.09 44.08
N TYR A 166 -2.90 -5.93 45.09
CA TYR A 166 -2.31 -5.78 46.42
C TYR A 166 -1.42 -6.96 46.76
N VAL A 167 -0.25 -6.66 47.32
CA VAL A 167 0.66 -7.65 47.93
C VAL A 167 0.82 -7.27 49.39
N GLY A 168 0.16 -8.01 50.29
CA GLY A 168 -0.07 -7.55 51.65
C GLY A 168 -0.87 -6.24 51.63
N ASP A 169 -0.36 -5.21 52.30
CA ASP A 169 -0.98 -3.87 52.33
C ASP A 169 -0.47 -2.92 51.23
N THR A 170 0.44 -3.38 50.38
CA THR A 170 1.05 -2.52 49.34
C THR A 170 0.27 -2.60 48.04
N ARG A 171 -0.11 -1.44 47.50
CA ARG A 171 -0.82 -1.27 46.23
C ARG A 171 0.16 -1.14 45.07
N TYR A 172 0.00 -1.97 44.05
CA TYR A 172 0.74 -1.91 42.80
C TYR A 172 -0.20 -1.50 41.66
N VAL A 173 0.32 -0.69 40.73
CA VAL A 173 -0.38 -0.24 39.53
C VAL A 173 0.44 -0.69 38.34
N SER A 174 -0.23 -1.28 37.36
CA SER A 174 0.39 -1.74 36.13
C SER A 174 -0.59 -1.57 34.97
N ASP A 175 -0.10 -1.70 33.75
CA ASP A 175 -0.90 -1.56 32.55
C ASP A 175 -0.80 -2.81 31.67
N ALA A 176 -1.83 -3.01 30.85
CA ALA A 176 -1.85 -4.08 29.86
C ALA A 176 -2.45 -3.59 28.54
N ARG A 177 -1.83 -4.03 27.45
CA ARG A 177 -2.33 -3.80 26.10
C ARG A 177 -3.53 -4.70 25.83
N VAL A 178 -4.58 -4.10 25.29
CA VAL A 178 -5.86 -4.75 24.99
C VAL A 178 -6.28 -4.47 23.54
N ARG A 179 -7.31 -5.17 23.07
CA ARG A 179 -7.91 -4.93 21.76
C ARG A 179 -8.94 -3.81 21.87
N TYR A 180 -9.22 -3.10 20.78
CA TYR A 180 -10.24 -2.04 20.74
C TYR A 180 -11.14 -2.24 19.54
N SER A 181 -12.46 -2.18 19.73
CA SER A 181 -13.47 -2.23 18.66
C SER A 181 -14.59 -1.23 18.95
N ARG A 182 -15.11 -0.54 17.92
CA ARG A 182 -16.32 0.31 17.95
C ARG A 182 -16.56 1.14 19.24
N ASN A 183 -15.48 1.66 19.84
CA ASN A 183 -15.47 2.50 21.05
C ASN A 183 -15.43 1.81 22.42
N HIS A 184 -15.05 0.54 22.49
CA HIS A 184 -14.73 -0.11 23.76
C HIS A 184 -13.48 -0.99 23.67
N ASN A 185 -12.78 -1.12 24.79
CA ASN A 185 -11.71 -2.08 24.96
C ASN A 185 -12.27 -3.50 25.11
N LYS A 186 -11.49 -4.46 24.62
CA LYS A 186 -11.75 -5.90 24.74
C LYS A 186 -10.50 -6.59 25.25
N SER A 187 -10.68 -7.52 26.17
CA SER A 187 -9.58 -8.34 26.68
C SER A 187 -9.00 -9.22 25.59
N LEU A 188 -7.80 -9.74 25.84
CA LEU A 188 -7.11 -10.60 24.87
C LEU A 188 -7.88 -11.90 24.58
N ASN A 189 -8.76 -12.33 25.49
CA ASN A 189 -9.71 -13.44 25.31
C ASN A 189 -10.97 -13.05 24.50
N GLY A 190 -10.99 -11.87 23.87
CA GLY A 190 -12.08 -11.41 23.01
C GLY A 190 -13.22 -10.69 23.74
N MET A 191 -13.39 -10.91 25.04
CA MET A 191 -14.53 -10.40 25.81
C MET A 191 -14.46 -8.87 26.10
N PRO A 192 -15.59 -8.20 26.34
CA PRO A 192 -15.60 -6.77 26.68
C PRO A 192 -15.01 -6.49 28.07
N ILE A 193 -14.07 -5.55 28.20
CA ILE A 193 -13.57 -5.11 29.50
C ILE A 193 -14.38 -3.91 30.01
N GLN A 194 -14.66 -3.90 31.31
CA GLN A 194 -15.32 -2.82 32.03
C GLN A 194 -14.49 -2.45 33.28
N LEU A 195 -14.70 -1.24 33.79
CA LEU A 195 -14.13 -0.84 35.08
C LEU A 195 -14.64 -1.78 36.18
N HIS A 196 -13.78 -2.06 37.15
CA HIS A 196 -13.99 -3.01 38.24
C HIS A 196 -14.05 -4.48 37.83
N ASP A 197 -13.85 -4.81 36.54
CA ASP A 197 -13.54 -6.19 36.20
C ASP A 197 -12.26 -6.62 36.91
N SER A 198 -12.22 -7.89 37.29
CA SER A 198 -11.08 -8.45 37.97
C SER A 198 -10.60 -9.73 37.32
N PHE A 199 -9.28 -9.86 37.22
CA PHE A 199 -8.59 -10.99 36.61
C PHE A 199 -7.43 -11.40 37.49
N LYS A 200 -7.01 -12.66 37.38
CA LYS A 200 -5.76 -13.07 38.03
C LYS A 200 -4.60 -12.25 37.48
N VAL A 201 -3.68 -11.89 38.36
CA VAL A 201 -2.37 -11.34 38.00
C VAL A 201 -1.30 -12.25 38.57
N ARG A 202 -0.33 -12.60 37.74
CA ARG A 202 0.88 -13.31 38.16
C ARG A 202 1.99 -12.28 38.35
N TYR A 203 2.73 -12.36 39.45
CA TYR A 203 3.81 -11.43 39.74
C TYR A 203 5.01 -12.12 40.39
N SER A 204 6.17 -11.47 40.32
CA SER A 204 7.38 -11.92 41.01
C SER A 204 7.32 -11.55 42.50
N LYS A 205 7.45 -12.53 43.40
CA LYS A 205 7.51 -12.24 44.85
C LYS A 205 8.69 -11.37 45.25
N ASP A 206 9.79 -11.46 44.50
CA ASP A 206 11.02 -10.70 44.79
C ASP A 206 10.88 -9.23 44.38
N ASN A 207 10.08 -8.93 43.35
CA ASN A 207 9.75 -7.59 42.92
C ASN A 207 8.42 -7.56 42.14
N PRO A 208 7.29 -7.20 42.78
CA PRO A 208 5.96 -7.23 42.16
C PRO A 208 5.75 -6.25 41.00
N GLU A 209 6.67 -5.30 40.75
CA GLU A 209 6.67 -4.49 39.51
C GLU A 209 6.75 -5.36 38.25
N TYR A 210 7.35 -6.55 38.35
CA TYR A 210 7.25 -7.56 37.31
C TYR A 210 5.97 -8.36 37.53
N ASN A 211 4.96 -8.07 36.71
CA ASN A 211 3.65 -8.70 36.77
C ASN A 211 3.02 -8.81 35.38
N GLU A 212 2.08 -9.75 35.25
CA GLU A 212 1.31 -10.01 34.03
C GLU A 212 -0.13 -10.37 34.42
N ILE A 213 -1.09 -9.60 33.91
CA ILE A 213 -2.51 -9.87 34.08
C ILE A 213 -2.97 -10.98 33.11
N ASP A 214 -3.67 -11.97 33.64
CA ASP A 214 -4.20 -13.11 32.89
C ASP A 214 -5.69 -12.91 32.59
N PHE A 215 -5.99 -12.38 31.40
CA PHE A 215 -7.35 -12.19 30.93
C PHE A 215 -8.14 -13.51 30.72
N GLN A 216 -7.48 -14.68 30.73
CA GLN A 216 -8.17 -15.98 30.67
C GLN A 216 -8.69 -16.43 32.04
N SER A 217 -8.29 -15.78 33.12
CA SER A 217 -8.67 -16.15 34.49
C SER A 217 -9.43 -15.02 35.20
N PRO A 218 -10.65 -14.67 34.74
CA PRO A 218 -11.47 -13.66 35.41
C PRO A 218 -11.90 -14.11 36.81
N SER A 219 -12.24 -13.15 37.66
CA SER A 219 -12.92 -13.41 38.93
C SER A 219 -14.31 -14.01 38.67
N GLN A 220 -14.90 -14.62 39.71
CA GLN A 220 -16.25 -15.16 39.62
C GLN A 220 -17.27 -14.09 39.21
N GLU A 221 -17.13 -12.86 39.70
CA GLU A 221 -18.04 -11.75 39.38
C GLU A 221 -17.93 -11.34 37.91
N THR A 222 -16.71 -11.18 37.39
CA THR A 222 -16.47 -10.86 35.99
C THR A 222 -16.95 -11.99 35.06
N LEU A 223 -16.72 -13.26 35.45
CA LEU A 223 -17.19 -14.41 34.69
C LEU A 223 -18.73 -14.48 34.63
N LEU A 224 -19.42 -14.24 35.74
CA LEU A 224 -20.89 -14.18 35.77
C LEU A 224 -21.43 -13.05 34.90
N ARG A 225 -20.76 -11.89 34.87
CA ARG A 225 -21.11 -10.78 33.97
C ARG A 225 -20.98 -11.18 32.50
N TYR A 226 -19.92 -11.92 32.14
CA TYR A 226 -19.75 -12.49 30.81
C TYR A 226 -20.87 -13.45 30.44
N PHE A 227 -21.22 -14.38 31.32
CA PHE A 227 -22.36 -15.29 31.08
C PHE A 227 -23.66 -14.53 30.89
N ASN A 228 -23.98 -13.56 31.75
CA ASN A 228 -25.19 -12.75 31.60
C ASN A 228 -25.23 -12.02 30.25
N LYS A 229 -24.09 -11.46 29.80
CA LYS A 229 -24.01 -10.80 28.49
C LYS A 229 -24.27 -11.79 27.34
N THR A 230 -23.71 -12.99 27.42
CA THR A 230 -23.92 -14.05 26.43
C THR A 230 -25.37 -14.56 26.44
N GLU A 231 -25.98 -14.75 27.61
CA GLU A 231 -27.39 -15.13 27.74
C GLU A 231 -28.34 -14.12 27.09
N ILE A 232 -28.09 -12.82 27.30
CA ILE A 232 -28.84 -11.75 26.63
C ILE A 232 -28.73 -11.87 25.11
N GLN A 233 -27.53 -12.13 24.60
CA GLN A 233 -27.31 -12.26 23.16
C GLN A 233 -27.92 -13.54 22.57
N LEU A 234 -27.85 -14.67 23.27
CA LEU A 234 -28.51 -15.92 22.84
C LEU A 234 -30.02 -15.72 22.66
N ARG A 235 -30.69 -15.07 23.62
CA ARG A 235 -32.13 -14.77 23.51
C ARG A 235 -32.45 -13.84 22.37
N LYS A 236 -31.58 -12.86 22.11
CA LYS A 236 -31.76 -11.89 21.04
C LYS A 236 -31.62 -12.53 19.66
N LEU A 237 -30.64 -13.43 19.49
CA LEU A 237 -30.35 -14.07 18.21
C LEU A 237 -31.28 -15.24 17.91
N TYR A 238 -31.72 -15.98 18.93
CA TYR A 238 -32.51 -17.20 18.77
C TYR A 238 -33.79 -17.21 19.61
N PRO A 239 -34.69 -16.22 19.44
CA PRO A 239 -35.91 -16.12 20.24
C PRO A 239 -36.81 -17.36 20.12
N SER A 240 -36.86 -17.97 18.93
CA SER A 240 -37.63 -19.20 18.65
C SER A 240 -37.27 -20.39 19.55
N SER A 241 -36.01 -20.45 20.00
CA SER A 241 -35.53 -21.48 20.91
C SER A 241 -35.90 -21.24 22.38
N PHE A 242 -36.39 -20.05 22.75
CA PHE A 242 -36.58 -19.65 24.14
C PHE A 242 -37.98 -19.11 24.48
N ASP A 243 -38.70 -18.53 23.52
CA ASP A 243 -39.96 -17.79 23.74
C ASP A 243 -41.12 -18.65 24.28
N TYR A 244 -41.04 -19.97 24.15
CA TYR A 244 -42.05 -20.89 24.71
C TYR A 244 -41.85 -21.16 26.22
N LEU A 245 -40.74 -20.73 26.81
CA LEU A 245 -40.39 -20.94 28.20
C LEU A 245 -40.92 -19.81 29.10
N SER A 246 -41.20 -20.12 30.37
CA SER A 246 -41.50 -19.10 31.37
C SER A 246 -40.26 -18.28 31.71
N ASN A 247 -40.44 -17.09 32.31
CA ASN A 247 -39.34 -16.21 32.72
C ASN A 247 -38.31 -16.88 33.67
N GLU A 248 -38.75 -17.82 34.50
CA GLU A 248 -37.88 -18.55 35.43
C GLU A 248 -37.09 -19.66 34.70
N THR A 249 -37.75 -20.36 33.78
CA THR A 249 -37.13 -21.44 33.02
C THR A 249 -36.21 -20.92 31.92
N VAL A 250 -36.55 -19.78 31.30
CA VAL A 250 -35.75 -19.20 30.21
C VAL A 250 -34.35 -18.83 30.68
N HIS A 251 -34.21 -18.24 31.89
CA HIS A 251 -32.89 -17.91 32.44
C HIS A 251 -32.06 -19.17 32.68
N SER A 252 -32.66 -20.21 33.26
CA SER A 252 -31.97 -21.48 33.50
C SER A 252 -31.52 -22.16 32.18
N ALA A 253 -32.38 -22.13 31.17
CA ALA A 253 -32.09 -22.69 29.84
C ALA A 253 -30.98 -21.91 29.12
N THR A 254 -31.07 -20.57 29.06
CA THR A 254 -30.06 -19.72 28.40
C THR A 254 -28.72 -19.81 29.10
N LYS A 255 -28.72 -19.84 30.43
CA LYS A 255 -27.51 -20.03 31.23
C LYS A 255 -26.87 -21.38 30.94
N CYS A 256 -27.64 -22.46 30.84
CA CYS A 256 -27.13 -23.77 30.46
C CYS A 256 -26.43 -23.71 29.09
N VAL A 257 -27.07 -23.12 28.07
CA VAL A 257 -26.50 -23.01 26.72
C VAL A 257 -25.23 -22.14 26.74
N ALA A 258 -25.22 -21.04 27.48
CA ALA A 258 -24.05 -20.17 27.61
C ALA A 258 -22.87 -20.89 28.29
N VAL A 259 -23.13 -21.71 29.33
CA VAL A 259 -22.11 -22.55 29.96
C VAL A 259 -21.59 -23.60 28.99
N LYS A 260 -22.47 -24.28 28.23
CA LYS A 260 -22.04 -25.24 27.20
C LYS A 260 -21.21 -24.60 26.09
N LEU A 261 -21.59 -23.40 25.66
CA LEU A 261 -20.82 -22.61 24.71
C LEU A 261 -19.40 -22.34 25.25
N TYR A 262 -19.29 -21.90 26.50
CA TYR A 262 -17.99 -21.68 27.14
C TYR A 262 -17.18 -22.98 27.31
N ASP A 263 -17.80 -24.07 27.72
CA ASP A 263 -17.12 -25.37 27.89
C ASP A 263 -16.50 -25.88 26.58
N VAL A 264 -17.17 -25.63 25.44
CA VAL A 264 -16.76 -26.16 24.13
C VAL A 264 -15.86 -25.18 23.37
N PHE A 265 -16.14 -23.88 23.43
CA PHE A 265 -15.52 -22.85 22.60
C PHE A 265 -14.78 -21.76 23.40
N GLY A 266 -14.82 -21.83 24.73
CA GLY A 266 -14.18 -20.86 25.61
C GLY A 266 -14.77 -19.45 25.50
N PHE A 267 -13.96 -18.46 25.89
CA PHE A 267 -14.33 -17.05 25.75
C PHE A 267 -14.45 -16.61 24.30
N ASP A 268 -13.69 -17.24 23.38
CA ASP A 268 -13.74 -16.89 21.95
C ASP A 268 -15.14 -17.16 21.37
N GLY A 269 -15.74 -18.33 21.64
CA GLY A 269 -17.11 -18.61 21.17
C GLY A 269 -18.16 -17.67 21.78
N MET A 270 -18.00 -17.29 23.05
CA MET A 270 -18.85 -16.27 23.68
C MET A 270 -18.67 -14.90 23.01
N ALA A 271 -17.43 -14.52 22.67
CA ALA A 271 -17.11 -13.27 22.02
C ALA A 271 -17.63 -13.23 20.58
N ASP A 272 -17.53 -14.33 19.82
CA ASP A 272 -18.06 -14.45 18.46
C ASP A 272 -19.58 -14.23 18.44
N LEU A 273 -20.30 -14.79 19.43
CA LEU A 273 -21.72 -14.52 19.61
C LEU A 273 -22.01 -13.05 19.96
N ILE A 274 -21.20 -12.44 20.85
CA ILE A 274 -21.38 -11.05 21.28
C ILE A 274 -21.15 -10.07 20.13
N TYR A 275 -20.18 -10.35 19.26
CA TYR A 275 -19.71 -9.47 18.18
C TYR A 275 -20.15 -9.95 16.78
N TYR A 276 -21.22 -10.74 16.71
CA TYR A 276 -21.75 -11.36 15.49
C TYR A 276 -22.00 -10.40 14.31
N ASN A 277 -22.16 -9.10 14.57
CA ASN A 277 -22.47 -8.07 13.58
C ASN A 277 -21.35 -7.04 13.37
N GLU A 278 -20.18 -7.25 13.96
CA GLU A 278 -19.00 -6.44 13.69
C GLU A 278 -18.32 -6.95 12.42
N SER A 279 -17.85 -6.05 11.55
CA SER A 279 -17.06 -6.44 10.39
C SER A 279 -15.61 -6.74 10.80
N PHE A 280 -14.89 -7.48 9.95
CA PHE A 280 -13.46 -7.75 10.15
C PHE A 280 -12.62 -6.46 10.31
N LEU A 281 -12.97 -5.38 9.61
CA LEU A 281 -12.27 -4.10 9.69
C LEU A 281 -12.49 -3.39 11.04
N GLU A 282 -13.65 -3.56 11.64
CA GLU A 282 -13.96 -2.99 12.96
C GLU A 282 -13.39 -3.87 14.07
N ASN A 283 -13.40 -5.18 13.86
CA ASN A 283 -12.94 -6.16 14.82
C ASN A 283 -12.29 -7.37 14.12
N GLY A 284 -10.96 -7.33 14.02
CA GLY A 284 -10.21 -8.38 13.34
C GLY A 284 -10.21 -9.74 14.06
N SER A 285 -10.68 -9.83 15.32
CA SER A 285 -10.63 -11.07 16.10
C SER A 285 -11.95 -11.82 16.21
N ASN A 286 -13.04 -11.13 16.57
CA ASN A 286 -14.36 -11.74 16.77
C ASN A 286 -15.38 -10.90 16.00
N ASN A 287 -15.90 -11.40 14.90
CA ASN A 287 -16.68 -10.63 13.95
C ASN A 287 -17.73 -11.53 13.28
N SER A 288 -18.46 -10.99 12.31
CA SER A 288 -19.47 -11.73 11.57
C SER A 288 -18.94 -12.99 10.88
N GLY A 289 -17.66 -13.00 10.48
CA GLY A 289 -17.03 -14.18 9.88
C GLY A 289 -16.76 -15.28 10.90
N THR A 290 -16.17 -14.95 12.05
CA THR A 290 -15.92 -15.96 13.10
C THR A 290 -17.21 -16.44 13.75
N TYR A 291 -18.24 -15.59 13.80
CA TYR A 291 -19.60 -16.02 14.17
C TYR A 291 -20.19 -17.02 13.16
N GLU A 292 -19.97 -16.83 11.85
CA GLU A 292 -20.39 -17.78 10.82
C GLU A 292 -19.71 -19.14 11.02
N ASP A 293 -18.40 -19.12 11.29
CA ASP A 293 -17.63 -20.33 11.62
C ASP A 293 -18.16 -21.01 12.90
N LEU A 294 -18.53 -20.24 13.92
CA LEU A 294 -19.12 -20.76 15.16
C LEU A 294 -20.44 -21.49 14.91
N VAL A 295 -21.37 -20.89 14.15
CA VAL A 295 -22.72 -21.44 13.98
C VAL A 295 -22.77 -22.62 12.99
N THR A 296 -21.81 -22.71 12.09
CA THR A 296 -21.65 -23.86 11.18
C THR A 296 -20.97 -25.06 11.85
N ASP A 297 -20.30 -24.86 12.97
CA ASP A 297 -19.76 -25.96 13.77
C ASP A 297 -20.91 -26.75 14.44
N SER A 298 -21.04 -28.02 14.08
CA SER A 298 -22.04 -28.93 14.64
C SER A 298 -22.07 -28.98 16.18
N ARG A 299 -20.95 -28.69 16.86
CA ARG A 299 -20.85 -28.65 18.32
C ARG A 299 -21.62 -27.46 18.92
N PHE A 300 -21.81 -26.39 18.15
CA PHE A 300 -22.63 -25.26 18.59
C PHE A 300 -24.12 -25.65 18.69
N ALA A 301 -24.65 -26.38 17.70
CA ALA A 301 -26.00 -26.93 17.78
C ALA A 301 -26.17 -27.90 18.97
N GLN A 302 -25.14 -28.68 19.30
CA GLN A 302 -25.14 -29.58 20.46
C GLN A 302 -25.23 -28.83 21.79
N CYS A 303 -24.83 -27.56 21.86
CA CYS A 303 -24.97 -26.75 23.08
C CYS A 303 -26.45 -26.54 23.45
N PHE A 304 -27.33 -26.39 22.44
CA PHE A 304 -28.77 -26.26 22.64
C PHE A 304 -29.40 -27.57 23.07
N SER A 305 -29.16 -28.65 22.31
CA SER A 305 -29.78 -29.96 22.59
C SER A 305 -29.33 -30.54 23.93
N SER A 306 -28.07 -30.32 24.35
CA SER A 306 -27.56 -30.72 25.67
C SER A 306 -28.29 -30.06 26.84
N CYS A 307 -28.96 -28.93 26.59
CA CYS A 307 -29.73 -28.18 27.57
C CYS A 307 -31.25 -28.39 27.42
N ASN A 308 -31.68 -29.37 26.62
CA ASN A 308 -33.08 -29.61 26.25
C ASN A 308 -33.75 -28.37 25.61
N VAL A 309 -32.95 -27.56 24.89
CA VAL A 309 -33.42 -26.40 24.15
C VAL A 309 -33.50 -26.78 22.66
N PRO A 310 -34.61 -26.48 21.95
CA PRO A 310 -34.73 -26.69 20.52
C PRO A 310 -33.60 -25.98 19.77
N ILE A 311 -32.98 -26.70 18.84
CA ILE A 311 -31.94 -26.13 17.98
C ILE A 311 -32.60 -25.06 17.09
N PRO A 312 -32.08 -23.82 17.03
CA PRO A 312 -32.59 -22.76 16.17
C PRO A 312 -32.66 -23.19 14.70
N GLN A 313 -33.73 -22.82 14.00
CA GLN A 313 -33.93 -23.21 12.60
C GLN A 313 -32.83 -22.63 11.69
N GLU A 314 -32.35 -21.43 12.03
CA GLU A 314 -31.26 -20.73 11.34
C GLU A 314 -29.93 -21.50 11.38
N ILE A 315 -29.76 -22.40 12.35
CA ILE A 315 -28.60 -23.29 12.47
C ILE A 315 -28.87 -24.63 11.79
N GLN A 316 -30.12 -25.13 11.84
CA GLN A 316 -30.49 -26.40 11.17
C GLN A 316 -30.39 -26.32 9.65
N ASP A 317 -30.58 -25.14 9.08
CA ASP A 317 -30.55 -24.90 7.63
C ASP A 317 -29.12 -24.71 7.06
N ARG A 318 -28.07 -24.79 7.89
CA ARG A 318 -26.66 -24.53 7.54
C ARG A 318 -25.79 -25.77 7.60
#